data_AF-A0A972XJ66-F1
#
_entry.id   AF-A0A972XJ66-F1
#
_cell.length_a   1.000
_cell.length_b   1.000
_cell.length_c   1.000
_cell.angle_alpha   90.00
_cell.angle_beta   90.00
_cell.angle_gamma   90.00
#
_symmetry.space_group_name_H-M   'P 1'
#
loop_
_entity.id
_entity.type
_entity.pdbx_description
1 polymer ?
#
loop_
_entity_poly.entity_id
_entity_poly.type
_entity_poly.pdbx_seq_one_letter_code
_entity_poly.pdbx_strand_id
1 'polypeptide(L)'
;GQTAGVAAVSAINNQVAIQQVDISNVQQILTSNPLLDRSKPEILIDDAQISQVKTVGNWTKEMNKKGCYGSSLLLASPTADQNTKATFKSPNPLKGNYSLYFYLPNLENNSTIFNWDIKQGSKKSAIQIKLDGSKSNLKGEWVLLGNFNFKSQVKPEVVLYTKGANGLVPADAILWVPIK
;
A
#
# COMPACT_ATOMS: atom_id res chain seq x y z
N GLY A 1 15.93 21.07 2.08
CA GLY A 1 14.98 20.01 1.67
C GLY A 1 15.47 19.31 0.41
N GLN A 2 15.01 18.08 0.14
CA GLN A 2 15.54 17.20 -0.91
C GLN A 2 15.55 17.84 -2.31
N THR A 3 14.52 18.61 -2.67
CA THR A 3 14.44 19.33 -3.97
C THR A 3 15.63 20.26 -4.22
N ALA A 4 16.06 21.01 -3.19
CA ALA A 4 17.22 21.89 -3.30
C ALA A 4 18.53 21.11 -3.49
N GLY A 5 18.64 19.93 -2.87
CA GLY A 5 19.79 19.04 -3.05
C GLY A 5 19.87 18.48 -4.47
N VAL A 6 18.75 18.00 -5.03
CA VAL A 6 18.68 17.52 -6.42
C VAL A 6 18.98 18.64 -7.41
N ALA A 7 18.43 19.83 -7.20
CA ALA A 7 18.70 20.98 -8.06
C ALA A 7 20.18 21.37 -8.03
N ALA A 8 20.81 21.39 -6.86
CA ALA A 8 22.25 21.68 -6.73
C ALA A 8 23.13 20.64 -7.44
N VAL A 9 22.85 19.35 -7.26
CA VAL A 9 23.56 18.29 -7.97
C VAL A 9 23.35 18.40 -9.49
N SER A 10 22.14 18.72 -9.94
CA SER A 10 21.87 18.92 -11.37
C SER A 10 22.60 20.14 -11.93
N ALA A 11 22.71 21.23 -11.18
CA ALA A 11 23.46 22.43 -11.57
C ALA A 11 24.96 22.11 -11.74
N ILE A 12 25.54 21.39 -10.77
CA ILE A 12 26.95 20.95 -10.82
C ILE A 12 27.19 20.04 -12.02
N ASN A 13 26.36 19.03 -12.23
CA ASN A 13 26.54 18.05 -13.32
C ASN A 13 26.41 18.69 -14.70
N ASN A 14 25.50 19.66 -14.85
CA ASN A 14 25.25 20.34 -16.12
C ASN A 14 26.10 21.60 -16.31
N GLN A 15 26.92 21.97 -15.32
CA GLN A 15 27.75 23.18 -15.31
C GLN A 15 26.95 24.47 -15.58
N VAL A 16 25.73 24.55 -15.04
CA VAL A 16 24.84 25.70 -15.18
C VAL A 16 24.61 26.39 -13.84
N ALA A 17 24.19 27.66 -13.88
CA ALA A 17 23.73 28.33 -12.67
C ALA A 17 22.48 27.63 -12.10
N ILE A 18 22.29 27.68 -10.78
CA ILE A 18 21.15 27.03 -10.12
C ILE A 18 19.79 27.50 -10.66
N GLN A 19 19.69 28.74 -11.13
CA GLN A 19 18.46 29.29 -11.73
C GLN A 19 18.17 28.76 -13.13
N GLN A 20 19.15 28.14 -13.79
CA GLN A 20 19.06 27.59 -15.14
C GLN A 20 18.85 26.08 -15.15
N VAL A 21 18.69 25.46 -13.98
CA VAL A 21 18.41 24.02 -13.86
C VAL A 21 17.05 23.70 -14.46
N ASP A 22 17.00 22.66 -15.29
CA ASP A 22 15.74 22.14 -15.82
C ASP A 22 14.92 21.51 -14.68
N ILE A 23 13.85 22.22 -14.31
CA ILE A 23 12.94 21.85 -13.24
C ILE A 23 12.23 20.53 -13.59
N SER A 24 11.97 20.25 -14.87
CA SER A 24 11.32 19.03 -15.34
C SER A 24 12.18 17.81 -15.02
N ASN A 25 13.50 17.92 -15.24
CA ASN A 25 14.45 16.88 -14.89
C ASN A 25 14.53 16.67 -13.36
N VAL A 26 14.55 17.76 -12.57
CA VAL A 26 14.53 17.68 -11.10
C VAL A 26 13.26 16.96 -10.62
N GLN A 27 12.10 17.29 -11.17
CA GLN A 27 10.82 16.64 -10.87
C GLN A 27 10.84 15.15 -11.27
N GLN A 28 11.42 14.82 -12.43
CA GLN A 28 11.55 13.44 -12.89
C GLN A 28 12.43 12.60 -11.97
N ILE A 29 13.57 13.16 -11.51
CA ILE A 29 14.46 12.50 -10.55
C ILE A 29 13.72 12.23 -9.24
N LEU A 30 13.02 13.24 -8.70
CA LEU A 30 12.27 13.09 -7.45
C LEU A 30 11.10 12.11 -7.58
N THR A 31 10.48 12.01 -8.76
CA THR A 31 9.39 11.06 -9.03
C THR A 31 9.90 9.63 -9.16
N SER A 32 11.05 9.44 -9.82
CA SER A 32 11.59 8.11 -10.11
C SER A 32 12.50 7.55 -8.99
N ASN A 33 13.09 8.44 -8.19
CA ASN A 33 14.04 8.13 -7.13
C ASN A 33 13.82 9.08 -5.94
N PRO A 34 12.67 9.01 -5.25
CA PRO A 34 12.31 9.96 -4.18
C PRO A 34 13.27 9.93 -2.99
N LEU A 35 13.94 8.79 -2.75
CA LEU A 35 14.93 8.64 -1.68
C LEU A 35 16.36 9.01 -2.10
N LEU A 36 16.57 9.31 -3.39
CA LEU A 36 17.86 9.66 -3.99
C LEU A 36 18.96 8.59 -3.84
N ASP A 37 18.65 7.39 -3.36
CA ASP A 37 19.59 6.26 -3.19
C ASP A 37 19.53 5.25 -4.36
N ARG A 38 18.75 5.57 -5.40
CA ARG A 38 18.47 4.72 -6.58
C ARG A 38 17.69 3.45 -6.23
N SER A 39 17.10 3.36 -5.03
CA SER A 39 16.11 2.33 -4.75
C SER A 39 14.89 2.54 -5.66
N LYS A 40 14.17 1.45 -5.95
CA LYS A 40 12.83 1.61 -6.50
C LYS A 40 11.97 2.36 -5.46
N PRO A 41 11.04 3.22 -5.89
CA PRO A 41 10.11 3.83 -4.95
C PRO A 41 9.19 2.77 -4.35
N GLU A 42 8.82 2.98 -3.09
CA GLU A 42 7.74 2.24 -2.45
C GLU A 42 6.40 2.58 -3.11
N ILE A 43 5.45 1.66 -3.06
CA ILE A 43 4.12 1.86 -3.65
C ILE A 43 3.08 1.72 -2.55
N LEU A 44 2.62 2.87 -2.11
CA LEU A 44 1.52 3.03 -1.16
C LEU A 44 0.19 3.11 -1.92
N ILE A 45 -0.81 2.38 -1.44
CA ILE A 45 -2.19 2.44 -1.93
C ILE A 45 -3.12 2.57 -0.73
N ASP A 46 -3.75 3.73 -0.63
CA ASP A 46 -4.70 4.14 0.42
C ASP A 46 -6.16 4.00 -0.05
N ASP A 47 -7.11 3.85 0.88
CA ASP A 47 -8.54 3.66 0.59
C ASP A 47 -9.15 4.81 -0.21
N ALA A 48 -8.63 6.03 -0.07
CA ALA A 48 -9.09 7.21 -0.80
C ALA A 48 -8.68 7.19 -2.29
N GLN A 49 -7.75 6.30 -2.69
CA GLN A 49 -7.29 6.17 -4.07
C GLN A 49 -8.28 5.33 -4.91
N ILE A 50 -9.43 5.92 -5.26
CA ILE A 50 -10.55 5.27 -5.94
C ILE A 50 -10.22 4.60 -7.29
N SER A 51 -9.15 5.03 -7.98
CA SER A 51 -8.70 4.37 -9.21
C SER A 51 -7.95 3.05 -8.97
N GLN A 52 -7.47 2.84 -7.74
CA GLN A 52 -6.70 1.68 -7.31
C GLN A 52 -7.49 0.78 -6.36
N VAL A 53 -8.50 1.33 -5.64
CA VAL A 53 -9.28 0.59 -4.64
C VAL A 53 -10.70 0.35 -5.13
N LYS A 54 -11.14 -0.91 -5.10
CA LYS A 54 -12.52 -1.31 -5.43
C LYS A 54 -13.08 -2.25 -4.37
N THR A 55 -14.35 -2.08 -4.04
CA THR A 55 -15.05 -2.95 -3.09
C THR A 55 -16.22 -3.69 -3.74
N VAL A 56 -16.52 -4.86 -3.18
CA VAL A 56 -17.75 -5.63 -3.45
C VAL A 56 -18.34 -5.99 -2.10
N GLY A 57 -19.68 -5.90 -1.99
CA GLY A 57 -20.41 -6.11 -0.74
C GLY A 57 -20.57 -4.83 0.09
N ASN A 58 -21.03 -4.97 1.33
CA ASN A 58 -21.34 -3.85 2.21
C ASN A 58 -20.08 -3.32 2.91
N TRP A 59 -19.57 -2.19 2.42
CA TRP A 59 -18.47 -1.46 3.01
C TRP A 59 -18.92 -0.05 3.38
N THR A 60 -18.62 0.36 4.60
CA THR A 60 -18.88 1.72 5.09
C THR A 60 -17.57 2.50 5.06
N LYS A 61 -17.56 3.65 4.39
CA LYS A 61 -16.42 4.58 4.44
C LYS A 61 -16.54 5.46 5.68
N GLU A 62 -15.51 5.44 6.51
CA GLU A 62 -15.40 6.26 7.72
C GLU A 62 -14.35 7.34 7.50
N MET A 63 -14.67 8.58 7.85
CA MET A 63 -13.76 9.71 7.69
C MET A 63 -13.09 10.05 9.01
N ASN A 64 -11.79 10.34 8.97
CA ASN A 64 -10.98 10.80 10.11
C ASN A 64 -11.12 9.93 11.38
N LYS A 65 -11.33 8.62 11.19
CA LYS A 65 -11.42 7.68 12.31
C LYS A 65 -10.04 7.62 12.98
N LYS A 66 -10.00 7.75 14.30
CA LYS A 66 -8.73 7.76 15.05
C LYS A 66 -7.92 6.51 14.72
N GLY A 67 -6.67 6.72 14.29
CA GLY A 67 -5.75 5.63 13.98
C GLY A 67 -5.89 5.01 12.59
N CYS A 68 -6.69 5.60 11.69
CA CYS A 68 -6.61 5.29 10.26
C CYS A 68 -5.33 5.86 9.65
N TYR A 69 -4.88 5.23 8.57
CA TYR A 69 -3.91 5.85 7.68
C TYR A 69 -4.66 6.89 6.81
N GLY A 70 -3.98 7.97 6.45
CA GLY A 70 -4.62 9.03 5.67
C GLY A 70 -5.81 9.68 6.39
N SER A 71 -6.89 9.93 5.64
CA SER A 71 -8.08 10.65 6.11
C SER A 71 -9.36 9.81 6.13
N SER A 72 -9.28 8.54 5.74
CA SER A 72 -10.42 7.63 5.73
C SER A 72 -10.00 6.18 5.86
N LEU A 73 -10.98 5.31 6.07
CA LEU A 73 -10.85 3.88 5.81
C LEU A 73 -12.20 3.29 5.38
N LEU A 74 -12.16 2.08 4.83
CA LEU A 74 -13.35 1.29 4.55
C LEU A 74 -13.50 0.19 5.62
N LEU A 75 -14.69 0.06 6.18
CA LEU A 75 -15.03 -0.95 7.18
C LEU A 75 -16.10 -1.91 6.67
N ALA A 76 -15.91 -3.18 6.96
CA ALA A 76 -16.94 -4.20 6.79
C ALA A 76 -17.01 -5.13 7.99
N SER A 77 -18.20 -5.64 8.27
CA SER A 77 -18.40 -6.71 9.24
C SER A 77 -18.03 -8.08 8.63
N PRO A 78 -17.66 -9.08 9.44
CA PRO A 78 -17.51 -10.45 8.97
C PRO A 78 -18.78 -10.94 8.27
N THR A 79 -18.61 -11.67 7.17
CA THR A 79 -19.73 -12.32 6.48
C THR A 79 -19.39 -13.77 6.19
N ALA A 80 -20.41 -14.61 5.98
CA ALA A 80 -20.21 -15.98 5.47
C ALA A 80 -19.95 -16.00 3.95
N ASP A 81 -20.27 -14.90 3.26
CA ASP A 81 -20.18 -14.72 1.83
C ASP A 81 -18.74 -14.53 1.35
N GLN A 82 -18.36 -15.23 0.28
CA GLN A 82 -17.03 -15.11 -0.35
C GLN A 82 -16.90 -13.85 -1.23
N ASN A 83 -17.99 -13.17 -1.54
CA ASN A 83 -17.99 -12.05 -2.48
C ASN A 83 -17.65 -10.71 -1.83
N THR A 84 -17.86 -10.56 -0.52
CA THR A 84 -17.54 -9.32 0.19
C THR A 84 -16.03 -9.15 0.35
N LYS A 85 -15.46 -8.19 -0.39
CA LYS A 85 -14.01 -7.98 -0.48
C LYS A 85 -13.63 -6.55 -0.86
N ALA A 86 -12.43 -6.14 -0.46
CA ALA A 86 -11.76 -4.94 -0.93
C ALA A 86 -10.55 -5.34 -1.79
N THR A 87 -10.34 -4.69 -2.91
CA THR A 87 -9.24 -4.98 -3.85
C THR A 87 -8.39 -3.73 -4.03
N PHE A 88 -7.11 -3.85 -3.70
CA PHE A 88 -6.08 -2.84 -3.92
C PHE A 88 -5.27 -3.25 -5.16
N LYS A 89 -5.34 -2.43 -6.21
CA LYS A 89 -4.67 -2.68 -7.49
C LYS A 89 -3.49 -1.75 -7.67
N SER A 90 -2.32 -2.32 -7.91
CA SER A 90 -1.12 -1.53 -8.18
C SER A 90 -1.36 -0.58 -9.36
N PRO A 91 -0.94 0.70 -9.28
CA PRO A 91 -1.08 1.64 -10.39
C PRO A 91 -0.29 1.20 -11.62
N ASN A 92 0.84 0.52 -11.42
CA ASN A 92 1.76 0.07 -12.46
C ASN A 92 2.16 -1.41 -12.28
N PRO A 93 2.60 -2.11 -13.35
CA PRO A 93 3.24 -3.42 -13.21
C PRO A 93 4.46 -3.32 -12.29
N LEU A 94 4.68 -4.34 -11.47
CA LEU A 94 5.84 -4.42 -10.57
C LEU A 94 6.90 -5.34 -11.17
N LYS A 95 8.18 -5.04 -10.90
CA LYS A 95 9.30 -5.85 -11.35
C LYS A 95 10.33 -6.05 -10.23
N GLY A 96 10.63 -7.30 -9.89
CA GLY A 96 11.59 -7.66 -8.85
C GLY A 96 10.94 -8.08 -7.52
N ASN A 97 11.73 -8.10 -6.46
CA ASN A 97 11.30 -8.52 -5.13
C ASN A 97 10.71 -7.36 -4.33
N TYR A 98 9.57 -7.60 -3.67
CA TYR A 98 8.92 -6.64 -2.78
C TYR A 98 8.39 -7.34 -1.54
N SER A 99 8.49 -6.68 -0.40
CA SER A 99 7.70 -6.98 0.80
C SER A 99 6.36 -6.26 0.71
N LEU A 100 5.27 -6.96 1.01
CA LEU A 100 3.92 -6.41 1.08
C LEU A 100 3.51 -6.23 2.53
N TYR A 101 3.01 -5.05 2.87
CA TYR A 101 2.41 -4.75 4.16
C TYR A 101 0.97 -4.28 3.97
N PHE A 102 0.14 -4.52 4.99
CA PHE A 102 -1.12 -3.81 5.15
C PHE A 102 -1.08 -2.97 6.42
N TYR A 103 -1.78 -1.85 6.43
CA TYR A 103 -1.95 -1.03 7.61
C TYR A 103 -3.08 -1.58 8.46
N LEU A 104 -2.83 -1.82 9.74
CA LEU A 104 -3.82 -2.24 10.72
C LEU A 104 -4.18 -1.04 11.60
N PRO A 105 -5.34 -0.40 11.39
CA PRO A 105 -5.79 0.73 12.21
C PRO A 105 -6.06 0.29 13.65
N ASN A 106 -5.93 1.18 14.62
CA ASN A 106 -6.26 0.85 16.01
C ASN A 106 -7.77 1.00 16.28
N LEU A 107 -8.54 -0.07 16.10
CA LEU A 107 -10.00 -0.09 16.32
C LEU A 107 -10.36 -1.12 17.40
N GLU A 108 -11.28 -0.77 18.28
CA GLU A 108 -11.69 -1.61 19.43
C GLU A 108 -12.15 -3.02 19.04
N ASN A 109 -12.78 -3.16 17.87
CA ASN A 109 -13.37 -4.43 17.41
C ASN A 109 -12.71 -4.97 16.14
N ASN A 110 -11.43 -4.70 15.93
CA ASN A 110 -10.71 -5.31 14.80
C ASN A 110 -10.78 -6.83 14.83
N SER A 111 -10.89 -7.42 13.64
CA SER A 111 -10.59 -8.83 13.44
C SER A 111 -9.16 -9.11 13.90
N THR A 112 -8.93 -10.30 14.45
CA THR A 112 -7.59 -10.86 14.64
C THR A 112 -7.24 -11.85 13.53
N ILE A 113 -8.18 -12.14 12.62
CA ILE A 113 -7.99 -13.03 11.47
C ILE A 113 -8.26 -12.25 10.18
N PHE A 114 -7.25 -12.15 9.32
CA PHE A 114 -7.35 -11.47 8.03
C PHE A 114 -7.01 -12.43 6.90
N ASN A 115 -7.89 -12.51 5.90
CA ASN A 115 -7.74 -13.40 4.76
C ASN A 115 -7.49 -12.57 3.50
N TRP A 116 -6.38 -12.86 2.84
CA TRP A 116 -5.87 -12.10 1.71
C TRP A 116 -5.60 -13.02 0.51
N ASP A 117 -5.79 -12.49 -0.69
CA ASP A 117 -5.24 -13.08 -1.91
C ASP A 117 -4.34 -12.08 -2.63
N ILE A 118 -3.14 -12.51 -2.99
CA ILE A 118 -2.21 -11.75 -3.83
C ILE A 118 -2.26 -12.36 -5.23
N LYS A 119 -2.71 -11.57 -6.21
CA LYS A 119 -2.86 -11.98 -7.60
C LYS A 119 -1.80 -11.34 -8.48
N GLN A 120 -1.18 -12.17 -9.32
CA GLN A 120 -0.16 -11.79 -10.28
C GLN A 120 -0.52 -12.41 -11.64
N GLY A 121 -1.46 -11.79 -12.36
CA GLY A 121 -2.05 -12.42 -13.55
C GLY A 121 -2.83 -13.68 -13.15
N SER A 122 -2.47 -14.83 -13.73
CA SER A 122 -3.10 -16.13 -13.40
C SER A 122 -2.62 -16.73 -12.07
N LYS A 123 -1.47 -16.28 -11.54
CA LYS A 123 -0.95 -16.77 -10.26
C LYS A 123 -1.72 -16.12 -9.11
N LYS A 124 -2.12 -16.95 -8.15
CA LYS A 124 -2.83 -16.56 -6.93
C LYS A 124 -2.11 -17.12 -5.71
N SER A 125 -1.90 -16.31 -4.69
CA SER A 125 -1.33 -16.72 -3.40
C SER A 125 -2.27 -16.31 -2.27
N ALA A 126 -2.86 -17.29 -1.59
CA ALA A 126 -3.72 -17.06 -0.44
C ALA A 126 -2.87 -16.91 0.84
N ILE A 127 -3.18 -15.91 1.65
CA ILE A 127 -2.47 -15.60 2.90
C ILE A 127 -3.49 -15.37 4.01
N GLN A 128 -3.28 -16.01 5.15
CA GLN A 128 -4.04 -15.74 6.36
C GLN A 128 -3.09 -15.17 7.42
N ILE A 129 -3.43 -13.99 7.94
CA ILE A 129 -2.77 -13.40 9.09
C ILE A 129 -3.63 -13.67 10.32
N LYS A 130 -3.01 -14.23 11.35
CA LYS A 130 -3.59 -14.35 12.69
C LYS A 130 -2.77 -13.48 13.64
N LEU A 131 -3.42 -12.48 14.20
CA LEU A 131 -2.83 -11.62 15.23
C LEU A 131 -3.10 -12.25 16.60
N ASP A 132 -2.13 -12.14 17.50
CA ASP A 132 -2.35 -12.45 18.91
C ASP A 132 -3.36 -11.44 19.49
N GLY A 133 -4.23 -11.86 20.40
CA GLY A 133 -5.27 -11.02 21.00
C GLY A 133 -4.71 -9.82 21.78
N SER A 134 -3.45 -9.88 22.21
CA SER A 134 -2.71 -8.74 22.79
C SER A 134 -2.41 -7.61 21.78
N LYS A 135 -2.39 -7.95 20.48
CA LYS A 135 -2.11 -7.05 19.35
C LYS A 135 -3.33 -6.30 18.83
N SER A 136 -4.50 -6.45 19.45
CA SER A 136 -5.65 -5.57 19.22
C SER A 136 -5.41 -4.14 19.74
N ASN A 137 -4.39 -3.95 20.59
CA ASN A 137 -3.98 -2.65 21.14
C ASN A 137 -2.85 -1.97 20.35
N LEU A 138 -2.44 -2.51 19.20
CA LEU A 138 -1.37 -1.92 18.39
C LEU A 138 -1.83 -0.57 17.83
N LYS A 139 -0.99 0.46 18.03
CA LYS A 139 -1.24 1.82 17.55
C LYS A 139 -0.91 1.91 16.06
N GLY A 140 -1.83 1.49 15.19
CA GLY A 140 -1.73 1.80 13.75
C GLY A 140 -0.43 1.31 13.11
N GLU A 141 -0.33 0.01 12.83
CA GLU A 141 0.94 -0.63 12.42
C GLU A 141 0.90 -1.23 11.02
N TRP A 142 2.08 -1.24 10.37
CA TRP A 142 2.29 -1.98 9.11
C TRP A 142 2.60 -3.44 9.41
N VAL A 143 1.68 -4.32 9.04
CA VAL A 143 1.80 -5.77 9.24
C VAL A 143 2.24 -6.43 7.94
N LEU A 144 3.33 -7.20 7.99
CA LEU A 144 3.88 -7.92 6.84
C LEU A 144 2.92 -9.04 6.39
N LEU A 145 2.51 -9.01 5.13
CA LEU A 145 1.82 -10.10 4.46
C LEU A 145 2.80 -11.13 3.88
N GLY A 146 3.94 -10.68 3.38
CA GLY A 146 4.99 -11.56 2.88
C GLY A 146 5.85 -10.93 1.79
N ASN A 147 6.74 -11.74 1.22
CA ASN A 147 7.67 -11.33 0.16
C ASN A 147 7.25 -11.93 -1.18
N PHE A 148 7.26 -11.12 -2.22
CA PHE A 148 6.78 -11.48 -3.55
C PHE A 148 7.77 -11.06 -4.63
N ASN A 149 7.98 -11.95 -5.59
CA ASN A 149 8.77 -11.67 -6.78
C ASN A 149 7.84 -11.47 -7.99
N PHE A 150 7.91 -10.29 -8.60
CA PHE A 150 7.13 -9.94 -9.78
C PHE A 150 7.99 -10.00 -11.04
N LYS A 151 7.57 -10.82 -12.00
CA LYS A 151 8.23 -10.99 -13.30
C LYS A 151 7.35 -10.62 -14.49
N SER A 152 6.04 -10.47 -14.28
CA SER A 152 5.08 -10.20 -15.34
C SER A 152 4.83 -8.70 -15.52
N GLN A 153 4.35 -8.32 -16.70
CA GLN A 153 3.89 -6.96 -17.00
C GLN A 153 2.44 -6.71 -16.52
N VAL A 154 1.91 -7.57 -15.65
CA VAL A 154 0.54 -7.44 -15.12
C VAL A 154 0.59 -6.67 -13.81
N LYS A 155 -0.35 -5.73 -13.65
CA LYS A 155 -0.54 -5.00 -12.39
C LYS A 155 -1.03 -5.98 -11.32
N PRO A 156 -0.31 -6.19 -10.21
CA PRO A 156 -0.77 -7.08 -9.17
C PRO A 156 -1.98 -6.50 -8.42
N GLU A 157 -2.79 -7.40 -7.88
CA GLU A 157 -3.96 -7.08 -7.06
C GLU A 157 -3.83 -7.76 -5.70
N VAL A 158 -4.17 -7.04 -4.65
CA VAL A 158 -4.24 -7.54 -3.27
C VAL A 158 -5.69 -7.47 -2.84
N VAL A 159 -6.27 -8.62 -2.53
CA VAL A 159 -7.70 -8.76 -2.22
C VAL A 159 -7.86 -9.12 -0.75
N LEU A 160 -8.52 -8.27 0.01
CA LEU A 160 -8.92 -8.50 1.39
C LEU A 160 -10.34 -9.06 1.43
N TYR A 161 -10.53 -10.19 2.11
CA TYR A 161 -11.84 -10.80 2.30
C TYR A 161 -12.36 -10.60 3.72
N THR A 162 -13.67 -10.42 3.85
CA THR A 162 -14.34 -10.39 5.16
C THR A 162 -14.72 -11.79 5.64
N LYS A 163 -14.76 -12.77 4.73
CA LYS A 163 -15.04 -14.16 5.08
C LYS A 163 -13.99 -14.72 6.02
N GLY A 164 -14.44 -15.36 7.09
CA GLY A 164 -13.58 -16.02 8.08
C GLY A 164 -12.87 -15.05 9.02
N ALA A 165 -13.18 -13.76 8.96
CA ALA A 165 -12.82 -12.79 9.99
C ALA A 165 -13.65 -13.02 11.27
N ASN A 166 -13.12 -12.60 12.41
CA ASN A 166 -13.78 -12.70 13.73
C ASN A 166 -14.06 -11.33 14.37
N GLY A 167 -13.94 -10.26 13.60
CA GLY A 167 -14.21 -8.87 13.99
C GLY A 167 -14.27 -7.96 12.77
N LEU A 168 -14.38 -6.64 12.99
CA LEU A 168 -14.39 -5.66 11.91
C LEU A 168 -13.14 -5.79 11.03
N VAL A 169 -13.35 -5.69 9.72
CA VAL A 169 -12.29 -5.77 8.73
C VAL A 169 -12.05 -4.39 8.14
N PRO A 170 -10.98 -3.69 8.56
CA PRO A 170 -10.53 -2.46 7.92
C PRO A 170 -9.79 -2.73 6.61
N ALA A 171 -10.25 -2.08 5.53
CA ALA A 171 -9.51 -1.86 4.31
C ALA A 171 -9.06 -0.39 4.31
N ASP A 172 -7.82 -0.17 4.74
CA ASP A 172 -7.23 1.15 4.91
C ASP A 172 -6.14 1.38 3.86
N ALA A 173 -4.91 0.89 4.10
CA ALA A 173 -3.82 1.03 3.15
C ALA A 173 -2.98 -0.24 2.99
N ILE A 174 -2.31 -0.37 1.84
CA ILE A 174 -1.26 -1.36 1.60
C ILE A 174 0.03 -0.68 1.12
N LEU A 175 1.17 -1.29 1.41
CA LEU A 175 2.49 -0.78 1.06
C LEU A 175 3.36 -1.87 0.45
N TRP A 176 3.85 -1.63 -0.76
CA TRP A 176 4.89 -2.44 -1.40
C TRP A 176 6.25 -1.79 -1.20
N VAL A 177 7.14 -2.49 -0.49
CA VAL A 177 8.53 -2.04 -0.24
C VAL A 177 9.48 -2.90 -1.07
N PRO A 178 10.26 -2.32 -2.01
CA PRO A 178 11.27 -3.07 -2.76
C PRO A 178 12.31 -3.70 -1.83
N ILE A 179 12.65 -4.95 -2.10
CA ILE A 179 13.75 -5.64 -1.41
C ILE A 179 15.03 -5.45 -2.27
N LYS A 180 16.10 -4.98 -1.63
CA LYS A 180 17.42 -4.81 -2.28
C LYS A 180 18.04 -6.15 -2.68
#